data_AF-A0A9Q3P1H0-F1
#
_entry.id   AF-A0A9Q3P1H0-F1
#
_cell.length_a   1.000
_cell.length_b   1.000
_cell.length_c   1.000
_cell.angle_alpha   90.00
_cell.angle_beta   90.00
_cell.angle_gamma   90.00
#
_symmetry.space_group_name_H-M   'P 1'
#
loop_
_entity.id
_entity.type
_entity.pdbx_description
1 polymer ?
#
loop_
_entity_poly.entity_id
_entity_poly.type
_entity_poly.pdbx_seq_one_letter_code
_entity_poly.pdbx_strand_id
1 'polypeptide(L)'
;MRDSFVGPFTIIKLTGKNAVVTEEDKFPSRKKNPTPPEIVEVEDSPGPVKKIIKARKIRLNGKAQRQCLVRFKNQTADKDRWFSEDAIPDGNINLRRLIASRRTERSHQ
;
A
#
# COMPACT_ATOMS: atom_id res chain seq x y z
N MET A 1 53.38 -14.72 -23.42
CA MET A 1 53.25 -14.10 -22.09
C MET A 1 51.95 -13.31 -22.09
N ARG A 2 51.07 -13.50 -21.09
CA ARG A 2 49.88 -12.66 -20.90
C ARG A 2 49.90 -12.16 -19.46
N ASP A 3 49.73 -10.86 -19.31
CA ASP A 3 49.81 -10.14 -18.05
C ASP A 3 48.63 -10.46 -17.13
N SER A 4 48.91 -10.64 -15.84
CA SER A 4 47.91 -10.92 -14.81
C SER A 4 47.12 -9.65 -14.48
N PHE A 5 45.79 -9.74 -14.54
CA PHE A 5 44.84 -8.67 -14.22
C PHE A 5 44.87 -8.31 -12.71
N VAL A 6 45.04 -7.02 -12.40
CA VAL A 6 45.05 -6.48 -11.02
C VAL A 6 43.79 -5.62 -10.83
N GLY A 7 42.81 -6.17 -10.10
CA GLY A 7 41.61 -5.44 -9.65
C GLY A 7 41.69 -5.09 -8.15
N PRO A 8 40.70 -4.39 -7.58
CA PRO A 8 40.73 -3.84 -6.23
C PRO A 8 40.57 -4.86 -5.08
N PHE A 9 40.66 -6.16 -5.36
CA PHE A 9 40.55 -7.22 -4.34
C PHE A 9 41.83 -8.05 -4.29
N THR A 10 42.39 -8.23 -3.08
CA THR A 10 43.60 -9.02 -2.86
C THR A 10 43.26 -10.51 -2.83
N ILE A 11 43.80 -11.28 -3.78
CA ILE A 11 43.64 -12.74 -3.80
C ILE A 11 44.70 -13.35 -2.88
N ILE A 12 44.27 -13.91 -1.74
CA ILE A 12 45.20 -14.35 -0.67
C ILE A 12 45.78 -15.76 -0.94
N LYS A 13 45.08 -16.63 -1.67
CA LYS A 13 45.62 -17.90 -2.22
C LYS A 13 44.63 -18.55 -3.18
N LEU A 14 45.13 -19.08 -4.30
CA LEU A 14 44.38 -19.92 -5.23
C LEU A 14 44.82 -21.38 -5.04
N THR A 15 43.91 -22.27 -4.70
CA THR A 15 44.20 -23.69 -4.50
C THR A 15 43.46 -24.54 -5.52
N GLY A 16 44.21 -25.12 -6.49
CA GLY A 16 43.80 -26.26 -7.31
C GLY A 16 42.56 -26.07 -8.19
N LYS A 17 42.32 -27.00 -9.13
CA LYS A 17 41.34 -26.80 -10.22
C LYS A 17 39.85 -26.82 -9.80
N ASN A 18 39.52 -27.00 -8.53
CA ASN A 18 38.19 -26.78 -7.94
C ASN A 18 38.37 -26.48 -6.45
N ALA A 19 38.26 -25.21 -6.03
CA ALA A 19 38.23 -24.79 -4.61
C ALA A 19 36.92 -25.29 -3.93
N VAL A 20 36.77 -25.50 -2.62
CA VAL A 20 37.07 -24.67 -1.44
C VAL A 20 37.20 -25.59 -0.20
N VAL A 21 38.07 -25.19 0.73
CA VAL A 21 38.32 -25.81 2.05
C VAL A 21 37.22 -25.44 3.06
N THR A 22 36.80 -26.43 3.82
CA THR A 22 35.86 -26.38 4.96
C THR A 22 36.41 -25.54 6.12
N GLU A 23 35.65 -24.57 6.61
CA GLU A 23 35.81 -24.01 7.96
C GLU A 23 34.53 -24.32 8.76
N GLU A 24 34.69 -25.19 9.76
CA GLU A 24 33.71 -25.41 10.81
C GLU A 24 33.68 -24.20 11.77
N ASP A 25 32.52 -23.96 12.36
CA ASP A 25 32.24 -23.01 13.47
C ASP A 25 32.10 -21.51 13.18
N LYS A 26 30.91 -21.10 12.66
CA LYS A 26 30.20 -19.90 13.18
C LYS A 26 28.76 -19.70 12.69
N PHE A 27 27.79 -20.47 13.23
CA PHE A 27 26.37 -20.04 13.17
C PHE A 27 25.60 -20.30 14.48
N PRO A 28 25.84 -19.54 15.56
CA PRO A 28 24.98 -19.56 16.74
C PRO A 28 23.70 -18.74 16.50
N SER A 29 22.92 -19.09 15.46
CA SER A 29 21.62 -18.46 15.19
C SER A 29 20.68 -19.35 14.38
N ARG A 30 20.58 -20.64 14.72
CA ARG A 30 19.35 -21.39 14.41
C ARG A 30 18.27 -21.00 15.45
N LYS A 31 17.84 -19.74 15.41
CA LYS A 31 16.66 -19.30 16.17
C LYS A 31 15.42 -19.81 15.45
N LYS A 32 14.63 -20.56 16.21
CA LYS A 32 13.31 -21.16 15.96
C LYS A 32 12.57 -20.63 14.73
N ASN A 33 12.00 -21.57 13.94
CA ASN A 33 11.02 -21.30 12.88
C ASN A 33 10.09 -20.15 13.31
N PRO A 34 10.00 -19.05 12.53
CA PRO A 34 8.99 -18.06 12.80
C PRO A 34 7.63 -18.73 12.62
N THR A 35 6.83 -18.76 13.68
CA THR A 35 5.41 -19.08 13.59
C THR A 35 4.83 -18.22 12.47
N PRO A 36 4.07 -18.79 11.51
CA PRO A 36 3.40 -17.99 10.50
C PRO A 36 2.58 -16.91 11.21
N PRO A 37 2.67 -15.63 10.78
CA PRO A 37 1.85 -14.61 11.39
C PRO A 37 0.38 -15.04 11.27
N GLU A 38 -0.32 -15.02 12.40
CA GLU A 38 -1.76 -15.15 12.42
C GLU A 38 -2.32 -14.06 11.51
N ILE A 39 -3.09 -14.47 10.50
CA ILE A 39 -3.73 -13.56 9.55
C ILE A 39 -4.81 -12.85 10.35
N VAL A 40 -4.45 -11.74 10.97
CA VAL A 40 -5.41 -10.84 11.59
C VAL A 40 -6.27 -10.35 10.42
N GLU A 41 -7.53 -10.78 10.37
CA GLU A 41 -8.53 -10.14 9.53
C GLU A 41 -8.53 -8.67 9.95
N VAL A 42 -7.85 -7.84 9.15
CA VAL A 42 -7.73 -6.41 9.39
C VAL A 42 -9.16 -5.92 9.35
N GLU A 43 -9.75 -5.67 10.52
CA GLU A 43 -11.00 -4.92 10.57
C GLU A 43 -10.80 -3.70 9.69
N ASP A 44 -11.64 -3.58 8.66
CA ASP A 44 -11.65 -2.54 7.65
C ASP A 44 -12.02 -1.20 8.32
N SER A 45 -11.26 -0.79 9.33
CA SER A 45 -11.30 0.53 9.90
C SER A 45 -11.00 1.46 8.73
N PRO A 46 -11.99 2.26 8.30
CA PRO A 46 -11.85 3.05 7.10
C PRO A 46 -10.69 4.02 7.34
N GLY A 47 -9.63 3.88 6.55
CA GLY A 47 -8.46 4.75 6.65
C GLY A 47 -8.83 6.22 6.45
N PRO A 48 -7.87 7.15 6.60
CA PRO A 48 -8.16 8.57 6.45
C PRO A 48 -8.71 8.88 5.05
N VAL A 49 -9.84 9.59 5.00
CA VAL A 49 -10.51 9.96 3.76
C VAL A 49 -9.62 10.87 2.92
N LYS A 50 -9.46 10.55 1.63
CA LYS A 50 -8.76 11.39 0.65
C LYS A 50 -9.72 12.37 -0.01
N LYS A 51 -10.82 11.87 -0.59
CA LYS A 51 -11.85 12.68 -1.25
C LYS A 51 -13.14 11.90 -1.49
N ILE A 52 -14.23 12.63 -1.73
CA ILE A 52 -15.48 12.06 -2.27
C ILE A 52 -15.43 12.18 -3.80
N ILE A 53 -15.70 11.08 -4.50
CA ILE A 53 -15.67 11.01 -5.98
C ILE A 53 -17.07 11.20 -6.56
N LYS A 54 -18.07 10.58 -5.93
CA LYS A 54 -19.46 10.66 -6.37
C LYS A 54 -20.37 10.80 -5.17
N ALA A 55 -21.51 11.43 -5.39
CA ALA A 55 -22.61 11.47 -4.45
C ALA A 55 -23.88 11.02 -5.18
N ARG A 56 -24.72 10.24 -4.49
CA ARG A 56 -26.04 9.79 -4.95
C ARG A 56 -27.06 9.96 -3.83
N LYS A 57 -28.33 10.06 -4.19
CA LYS A 57 -29.46 9.98 -3.25
C LYS A 57 -30.13 8.63 -3.42
N ILE A 58 -30.37 7.94 -2.32
CA ILE A 58 -31.06 6.66 -2.29
C ILE A 58 -32.21 6.73 -1.28
N ARG A 59 -33.19 5.84 -1.41
CA ARG A 59 -34.23 5.64 -0.40
C ARG A 59 -33.92 4.37 0.39
N LEU A 60 -33.57 4.52 1.66
CA LEU A 60 -33.38 3.42 2.61
C LEU A 60 -34.44 3.54 3.69
N ASN A 61 -35.19 2.46 3.95
CA ASN A 61 -36.24 2.42 4.98
C ASN A 61 -37.28 3.56 4.84
N GLY A 62 -37.66 3.88 3.60
CA GLY A 62 -38.60 4.97 3.29
C GLY A 62 -38.03 6.39 3.45
N LYS A 63 -36.78 6.54 3.91
CA LYS A 63 -36.12 7.84 4.08
C LYS A 63 -35.14 8.11 2.94
N ALA A 64 -35.14 9.34 2.43
CA ALA A 64 -34.15 9.77 1.45
C ALA A 64 -32.82 10.03 2.16
N GLN A 65 -31.79 9.24 1.83
CA GLN A 65 -30.46 9.37 2.39
C GLN A 65 -29.44 9.64 1.26
N ARG A 66 -28.47 10.50 1.55
CA ARG A 66 -27.35 10.75 0.64
C ARG A 66 -26.23 9.77 0.93
N GLN A 67 -25.75 9.11 -0.11
CA GLN A 67 -24.55 8.29 -0.08
C GLN A 67 -23.45 8.92 -0.92
N CYS A 68 -22.23 8.80 -0.43
CA CYS A 68 -21.03 9.36 -1.02
C CYS A 68 -20.03 8.22 -1.26
N LEU A 69 -19.47 8.14 -2.47
CA LEU A 69 -18.40 7.22 -2.82
C LEU A 69 -17.09 7.83 -2.37
N VAL A 70 -16.49 7.22 -1.35
CA VAL A 70 -15.31 7.73 -0.66
C VAL A 70 -14.07 7.03 -1.19
N ARG A 71 -13.04 7.81 -1.51
CA ARG A 71 -11.69 7.30 -1.74
C ARG A 71 -10.81 7.58 -0.55
N PHE A 72 -10.12 6.55 -0.08
CA PHE A 72 -9.22 6.62 1.05
C PHE A 72 -7.80 7.02 0.62
N LYS A 73 -7.04 7.59 1.56
CA LYS A 73 -5.61 7.87 1.32
C LYS A 73 -4.86 6.54 1.30
N ASN A 74 -3.88 6.44 0.39
CA ASN A 74 -2.99 5.28 0.25
C ASN A 74 -3.72 3.95 -0.02
N GLN A 75 -4.96 4.01 -0.53
CA GLN A 75 -5.70 2.84 -0.97
C GLN A 75 -6.02 2.91 -2.47
N THR A 76 -6.14 1.75 -3.11
CA THR A 76 -6.50 1.62 -4.52
C THR A 76 -7.99 1.89 -4.73
N ALA A 77 -8.36 2.11 -6.00
CA ALA A 77 -9.74 2.37 -6.41
C ALA A 77 -10.72 1.25 -6.02
N ASP A 78 -10.22 0.02 -5.91
CA ASP A 78 -11.02 -1.17 -5.60
C ASP A 78 -11.55 -1.15 -4.16
N LYS A 79 -10.90 -0.38 -3.28
CA LYS A 79 -11.33 -0.20 -1.88
C LYS A 79 -12.29 0.96 -1.68
N ASP A 80 -12.66 1.67 -2.74
CA ASP A 80 -13.66 2.73 -2.65
C ASP A 80 -15.03 2.15 -2.31
N ARG A 81 -15.69 2.71 -1.28
CA ARG A 81 -16.98 2.23 -0.83
C ARG A 81 -17.97 3.39 -0.66
N TRP A 82 -19.25 3.06 -0.75
CA TRP A 82 -20.34 4.00 -0.51
C TRP A 82 -20.59 4.14 0.98
N PHE A 83 -20.51 5.36 1.48
CA PHE A 83 -20.81 5.69 2.87
C PHE A 83 -21.97 6.67 2.94
N SER A 84 -22.71 6.61 4.04
CA SER A 84 -23.69 7.63 4.41
C SER A 84 -22.97 8.95 4.71
N GLU A 85 -23.63 10.08 4.43
CA GLU A 85 -23.07 11.41 4.70
C GLU A 85 -22.61 11.58 6.16
N ASP A 86 -23.36 11.02 7.11
CA ASP A 86 -23.07 11.10 8.55
C ASP A 86 -21.87 10.26 9.00
N ALA A 87 -21.52 9.21 8.22
CA ALA A 87 -20.43 8.30 8.56
C ALA A 87 -19.06 8.80 8.07
N ILE A 88 -19.02 9.91 7.33
CA ILE A 88 -17.80 10.42 6.69
C ILE A 88 -17.26 11.60 7.49
N PRO A 89 -16.02 11.52 8.01
CA PRO A 89 -15.38 12.67 8.63
C PRO A 89 -15.23 13.80 7.60
N ASP A 90 -15.61 15.02 7.99
CA ASP A 90 -15.59 16.21 7.13
C ASP A 90 -16.38 16.05 5.81
N GLY A 91 -17.45 15.26 5.81
CA GLY A 91 -18.26 14.95 4.62
C GLY A 91 -18.72 16.21 3.87
N ASN A 92 -19.19 17.23 4.58
CA ASN A 92 -19.64 18.50 4.01
C ASN A 92 -18.54 19.27 3.25
N ILE A 93 -17.33 19.33 3.80
CA ILE A 93 -16.20 20.01 3.17
C ILE A 93 -15.82 19.30 1.87
N ASN A 94 -15.76 17.96 1.93
CA ASN A 94 -15.44 17.13 0.78
C ASN A 94 -16.52 17.20 -0.32
N LEU A 95 -17.80 17.29 0.06
CA LEU A 95 -18.90 17.49 -0.87
C LEU A 95 -18.83 18.83 -1.59
N ARG A 96 -18.52 19.92 -0.87
CA ARG A 96 -18.35 21.25 -1.48
C ARG A 96 -17.22 21.25 -2.50
N ARG A 97 -16.09 20.60 -2.21
CA ARG A 97 -14.98 20.44 -3.17
C ARG A 97 -15.41 19.67 -4.42
N LEU A 98 -16.15 18.57 -4.26
CA LEU A 98 -16.69 17.81 -5.41
C LEU A 98 -17.63 18.64 -6.27
N ILE A 99 -18.49 19.45 -5.65
CA ILE A 99 -19.42 20.32 -6.39
C ILE A 99 -18.64 21.41 -7.13
N ALA A 100 -17.63 22.01 -6.49
CA ALA A 100 -16.76 23.01 -7.12
C ALA A 100 -16.01 22.42 -8.33
N SER A 101 -15.42 21.23 -8.20
CA SER A 101 -14.70 20.59 -9.32
C SER A 101 -15.62 20.25 -10.48
N ARG A 102 -16.84 19.80 -10.21
CA ARG A 102 -17.84 19.51 -11.26
C ARG A 102 -18.29 20.76 -12.01
N ARG A 103 -18.26 21.93 -11.37
CA ARG A 103 -18.60 23.21 -12.03
C ARG A 103 -17.52 23.62 -13.00
N THR A 104 -16.25 23.50 -12.61
CA THR A 104 -15.10 23.83 -13.48
C THR A 104 -14.98 22.88 -14.66
N GLU A 105 -15.24 21.58 -14.45
CA GLU A 105 -15.22 20.59 -15.54
C GLU A 105 -16.29 20.89 -16.61
N ARG A 106 -17.46 21.37 -16.19
CA ARG A 106 -18.57 21.71 -17.11
C ARG A 106 -18.38 23.03 -17.85
N SER A 107 -17.57 23.96 -17.33
CA SER A 107 -17.32 25.25 -17.99
C SER A 107 -16.25 25.17 -19.09
N HIS A 108 -15.48 24.09 -19.13
CA HIS A 108 -14.41 23.87 -20.13
C HIS A 108 -14.83 22.93 -21.28
N GLN A 109 -16.10 22.55 -21.33
CA GLN A 109 -16.68 21.66 -22.35
C GLN A 109 -17.67 22.43 -23.20
#